data_AF-A0AAV5V468-F1
#
_entry.id   AF-A0AAV5V468-F1
#
_cell.length_a   1.000
_cell.length_b   1.000
_cell.length_c   1.000
_cell.angle_alpha   90.00
_cell.angle_beta   90.00
_cell.angle_gamma   90.00
#
_symmetry.space_group_name_H-M   'P 1'
#
loop_
_entity.id
_entity.type
_entity.pdbx_description
1 polymer ?
#
loop_
_entity_poly.entity_id
_entity_poly.type
_entity_poly.pdbx_seq_one_letter_code
_entity_poly.pdbx_strand_id
1 'polypeptide(L)'
;MDSIEEETDRRMLGEDTMNRFDTLLRHSDNKKKDMKKRKILNSNKKKVVKGKNAEKKAPAPAPPPKIKCPYCTKVWREEGAAMAQHLSVRHPNAPMEVVNYVICKDIVCDYRTSDAKALAHHNKLSHSVSVDNARFPSNTRCPYCTLTLWNLAQFKNHMMDQHRSEICNNKNPILICVDCSFKCARIHEMVQHWNEHNNSCNLGITFDYEATDSLIGSVVYEPTSLQQVKLQQVQQREQQKALELRMQQLQQL
;
A
#
# COMPACT_ATOMS: atom_id res chain seq x y z
N MET A 1 51.49 -30.38 -24.59
CA MET A 1 52.42 -29.25 -24.75
C MET A 1 51.61 -28.13 -25.38
N ASP A 2 51.04 -27.17 -24.67
CA ASP A 2 51.31 -26.72 -23.30
C ASP A 2 50.03 -26.26 -22.62
N SER A 3 50.01 -26.54 -21.32
CA SER A 3 49.05 -26.10 -20.34
C SER A 3 49.29 -24.62 -19.99
N ILE A 4 48.23 -23.82 -19.87
CA ILE A 4 48.26 -22.63 -19.01
C ILE A 4 47.00 -22.68 -18.14
N GLU A 5 47.24 -23.15 -16.92
CA GLU A 5 46.40 -22.95 -15.74
C GLU A 5 46.80 -21.60 -15.11
N GLU A 6 45.80 -20.81 -14.72
CA GLU A 6 45.90 -19.72 -13.72
C GLU A 6 44.46 -19.55 -13.21
N GLU A 7 44.03 -20.18 -12.13
CA GLU A 7 44.44 -20.06 -10.72
C GLU A 7 44.05 -18.71 -10.07
N THR A 8 42.80 -18.72 -9.59
CA THR A 8 42.29 -18.28 -8.27
C THR A 8 42.50 -16.86 -7.72
N ASP A 9 41.43 -16.46 -7.03
CA ASP A 9 41.38 -15.78 -5.72
C ASP A 9 41.27 -14.25 -5.68
N ARG A 10 40.05 -13.77 -5.34
CA ARG A 10 39.81 -12.99 -4.10
C ARG A 10 38.33 -12.71 -3.82
N ARG A 11 37.85 -13.38 -2.76
CA ARG A 11 37.00 -12.91 -1.64
C ARG A 11 36.26 -11.56 -1.77
N MET A 12 34.98 -11.56 -1.40
CA MET A 12 34.37 -10.87 -0.22
C MET A 12 32.85 -11.17 -0.24
N LEU A 13 32.36 -12.14 0.55
CA LEU A 13 31.67 -11.92 1.84
C LEU A 13 30.81 -10.65 1.89
N GLY A 14 29.50 -10.85 2.06
CA GLY A 14 28.55 -9.78 2.35
C GLY A 14 27.09 -10.23 2.30
N GLU A 15 26.75 -11.30 3.02
CA GLU A 15 25.38 -11.56 3.44
C GLU A 15 24.95 -10.43 4.37
N ASP A 16 24.08 -9.52 3.92
CA ASP A 16 23.43 -8.53 4.77
C ASP A 16 22.06 -8.12 4.18
N THR A 17 21.16 -9.09 4.05
CA THR A 17 19.72 -8.82 3.91
C THR A 17 19.05 -8.88 5.29
N MET A 18 19.51 -8.04 6.22
CA MET A 18 18.83 -7.79 7.49
C MET A 18 17.89 -6.59 7.33
N ASN A 19 16.62 -6.90 7.13
CA ASN A 19 15.48 -6.36 7.88
C ASN A 19 15.60 -4.90 8.38
N ARG A 20 15.46 -3.93 7.47
CA ARG A 20 15.43 -2.48 7.80
C ARG A 20 14.05 -1.97 8.24
N PHE A 21 13.07 -2.86 8.46
CA PHE A 21 11.70 -2.47 8.80
C PHE A 21 11.45 -2.26 10.32
N ASP A 22 12.43 -2.56 11.19
CA ASP A 22 12.27 -2.43 12.65
C ASP A 22 12.94 -1.18 13.28
N THR A 23 13.65 -0.35 12.51
CA THR A 23 14.42 0.78 13.10
C THR A 23 13.64 2.08 13.21
N LEU A 24 12.43 2.20 12.65
CA LEU A 24 11.65 3.45 12.68
C LEU A 24 10.67 3.57 13.87
N LEU A 25 10.63 2.61 14.80
CA LEU A 25 9.78 2.67 16.00
C LEU A 25 10.52 2.92 17.34
N ARG A 26 11.83 3.25 17.32
CA ARG A 26 12.62 3.43 18.56
C ARG A 26 13.37 4.75 18.66
N HIS A 27 12.76 5.88 18.33
CA HIS A 27 13.26 7.21 18.74
C HIS A 27 12.17 8.07 19.38
N SER A 28 11.61 7.57 20.48
CA SER A 28 10.75 8.35 21.37
C SER A 28 11.10 8.14 22.84
N ASP A 29 12.38 8.13 23.22
CA ASP A 29 12.78 8.12 24.63
C ASP A 29 14.24 8.56 24.77
N ASN A 30 14.50 9.89 24.72
CA ASN A 30 15.69 10.51 25.33
C ASN A 30 15.59 12.04 25.27
N LYS A 31 14.65 12.61 26.04
CA LYS A 31 14.63 14.05 26.38
C LYS A 31 14.10 14.29 27.81
N LYS A 32 14.55 13.45 28.75
CA LYS A 32 14.25 13.59 30.19
C LYS A 32 15.51 13.52 31.06
N LYS A 33 16.59 14.18 30.65
CA LYS A 33 17.67 14.60 31.55
C LYS A 33 18.10 15.99 31.09
N ASP A 34 18.39 16.86 32.05
CA ASP A 34 18.77 18.27 31.87
C ASP A 34 17.66 19.30 31.67
N MET A 35 16.88 19.53 32.72
CA MET A 35 16.63 20.91 33.19
C MET A 35 16.27 20.90 34.69
N LYS A 36 17.27 20.55 35.51
CA LYS A 36 17.27 20.74 36.95
C LYS A 36 18.07 22.01 37.26
N LYS A 37 17.42 23.18 37.25
CA LYS A 37 17.79 24.39 38.02
C LYS A 37 16.86 25.55 37.68
N ARG A 38 15.87 25.78 38.55
CA ARG A 38 15.43 27.11 39.04
C ARG A 38 14.35 26.89 40.10
N LYS A 39 14.81 26.77 41.36
CA LYS A 39 14.02 27.09 42.55
C LYS A 39 14.12 28.59 42.74
N ILE A 40 13.03 29.34 42.63
CA ILE A 40 12.80 30.58 43.41
C ILE A 40 11.33 30.60 43.82
N LEU A 41 11.14 31.03 45.06
CA LEU A 41 9.95 31.07 45.90
C LEU A 41 8.65 31.48 45.17
N ASN A 42 7.54 30.83 45.53
CA ASN A 42 6.42 31.60 46.06
C ASN A 42 5.51 30.76 46.96
N SER A 43 5.53 31.12 48.24
CA SER A 43 4.66 30.61 49.28
C SER A 43 3.38 31.45 49.28
N ASN A 44 2.25 30.89 48.86
CA ASN A 44 0.95 31.43 49.26
C ASN A 44 -0.05 30.29 49.53
N LYS A 45 -0.13 29.95 50.82
CA LYS A 45 -1.13 29.03 51.39
C LYS A 45 -2.51 29.71 51.36
N LYS A 46 -3.34 29.40 50.37
CA LYS A 46 -4.81 29.55 50.51
C LYS A 46 -5.38 28.25 51.09
N LYS A 47 -5.81 28.31 52.35
CA LYS A 47 -6.62 27.28 53.01
C LYS A 47 -7.94 27.14 52.24
N VAL A 48 -8.12 26.04 51.52
CA VAL A 48 -9.41 25.64 50.96
C VAL A 48 -10.09 24.70 51.95
N VAL A 49 -11.30 25.09 52.34
CA VAL A 49 -12.19 24.39 53.27
C VAL A 49 -12.59 23.04 52.66
N LYS A 50 -12.39 21.97 53.44
CA LYS A 50 -12.66 20.58 53.08
C LYS A 50 -14.16 20.30 53.20
N GLY A 51 -14.92 20.62 52.16
CA GLY A 51 -16.32 20.19 52.02
C GLY A 51 -16.38 18.70 51.69
N LYS A 52 -16.89 17.88 52.61
CA LYS A 52 -17.20 16.47 52.38
C LYS A 52 -18.51 16.38 51.59
N ASN A 53 -18.44 16.45 50.26
CA ASN A 53 -19.57 16.03 49.42
C ASN A 53 -19.41 14.54 49.13
N ALA A 54 -20.39 13.76 49.58
CA ALA A 54 -20.54 12.36 49.24
C ALA A 54 -20.85 12.25 47.74
N GLU A 55 -19.81 12.04 46.92
CA GLU A 55 -19.96 11.66 45.52
C GLU A 55 -20.68 10.32 45.44
N LYS A 56 -21.94 10.38 45.03
CA LYS A 56 -22.70 9.22 44.57
C LYS A 56 -21.91 8.60 43.41
N LYS A 57 -21.29 7.45 43.67
CA LYS A 57 -20.52 6.67 42.71
C LYS A 57 -21.43 6.35 41.51
N ALA A 58 -21.17 7.01 40.38
CA ALA A 58 -21.95 6.79 39.16
C ALA A 58 -21.87 5.30 38.78
N PRO A 59 -22.99 4.71 38.29
CA PRO A 59 -22.98 3.33 37.82
C PRO A 59 -21.94 3.18 36.71
N ALA A 60 -21.18 2.07 36.77
CA ALA A 60 -20.13 1.79 35.81
C ALA A 60 -20.69 1.83 34.38
N PRO A 61 -20.01 2.49 33.42
CA PRO A 61 -20.48 2.55 32.04
C PRO A 61 -20.62 1.13 31.48
N ALA A 62 -21.72 0.90 30.75
CA ALA A 62 -21.99 -0.39 30.12
C ALA A 62 -20.81 -0.81 29.23
N PRO A 63 -20.46 -2.11 29.19
CA PRO A 63 -19.36 -2.58 28.35
C PRO A 63 -19.66 -2.27 26.87
N PRO A 64 -18.66 -1.84 26.10
CA PRO A 64 -18.87 -1.49 24.69
C PRO A 64 -19.37 -2.70 23.89
N PRO A 65 -20.22 -2.47 22.86
CA PRO A 65 -20.75 -3.53 22.02
C PRO A 65 -19.62 -4.25 21.29
N LYS A 66 -19.69 -5.59 21.26
CA LYS A 66 -18.72 -6.43 20.54
C LYS A 66 -18.99 -6.37 19.03
N ILE A 67 -17.93 -6.20 18.25
CA ILE A 67 -17.99 -6.10 16.79
C ILE A 67 -17.55 -7.44 16.20
N LYS A 68 -18.32 -7.98 15.26
CA LYS A 68 -18.06 -9.28 14.62
C LYS A 68 -17.46 -9.07 13.23
N CYS A 69 -16.58 -9.96 12.80
CA CYS A 69 -16.18 -10.02 11.39
C CYS A 69 -17.40 -10.45 10.57
N PRO A 70 -17.71 -9.80 9.43
CA PRO A 70 -18.82 -10.25 8.59
C PRO A 70 -18.51 -11.53 7.81
N TYR A 71 -17.24 -11.95 7.76
CA TYR A 71 -16.78 -13.13 7.02
C TYR A 71 -16.40 -14.33 7.91
N CYS A 72 -16.35 -14.15 9.23
CA CYS A 72 -16.07 -15.25 10.16
C CYS A 72 -16.62 -14.99 11.57
N THR A 73 -16.46 -15.96 12.46
CA THR A 73 -16.99 -15.90 13.83
C THR A 73 -16.16 -15.06 14.80
N LYS A 74 -15.07 -14.45 14.34
CA LYS A 74 -14.15 -13.69 15.21
C LYS A 74 -14.79 -12.37 15.65
N VAL A 75 -14.50 -11.99 16.90
CA VAL A 75 -15.10 -10.86 17.61
C VAL A 75 -14.04 -9.97 18.24
N TRP A 76 -14.24 -8.66 18.18
CA TRP A 76 -13.43 -7.63 18.84
C TRP A 76 -14.27 -6.83 19.82
N ARG A 77 -13.60 -6.24 20.82
CA ARG A 77 -14.24 -5.32 21.78
C ARG A 77 -14.29 -3.88 21.27
N GLU A 78 -13.47 -3.57 20.26
CA GLU A 78 -13.29 -2.23 19.71
C GLU A 78 -13.18 -2.34 18.19
N GLU A 79 -13.75 -1.35 17.49
CA GLU A 79 -13.56 -1.18 16.05
C GLU A 79 -12.15 -0.63 15.83
N GLY A 80 -11.39 -1.16 14.87
CA GLY A 80 -10.08 -0.59 14.58
C GLY A 80 -9.06 -1.52 13.92
N ALA A 81 -7.79 -1.17 14.11
CA ALA A 81 -6.63 -1.74 13.42
C ALA A 81 -6.56 -3.27 13.48
N ALA A 82 -6.97 -3.87 14.61
CA ALA A 82 -6.95 -5.33 14.78
C ALA A 82 -7.98 -6.06 13.91
N MET A 83 -9.16 -5.46 13.69
CA MET A 83 -10.15 -5.98 12.75
C MET A 83 -9.66 -5.77 11.31
N ALA A 84 -9.07 -4.61 11.03
CA ALA A 84 -8.53 -4.31 9.71
C ALA A 84 -7.40 -5.26 9.29
N GLN A 85 -6.44 -5.50 10.18
CA GLN A 85 -5.37 -6.49 10.00
C GLN A 85 -5.93 -7.91 9.88
N HIS A 86 -6.97 -8.25 10.65
CA HIS A 86 -7.61 -9.56 10.49
C HIS A 86 -8.25 -9.71 9.10
N LEU A 87 -8.95 -8.68 8.62
CA LEU A 87 -9.57 -8.69 7.30
C LEU A 87 -8.51 -8.81 6.21
N SER A 88 -7.39 -8.07 6.29
CA SER A 88 -6.33 -8.18 5.28
C SER A 88 -5.70 -9.58 5.22
N VAL A 89 -5.48 -10.22 6.38
CA VAL A 89 -4.81 -11.53 6.45
C VAL A 89 -5.76 -12.71 6.17
N ARG A 90 -6.98 -12.68 6.73
CA ARG A 90 -7.91 -13.82 6.68
C ARG A 90 -8.99 -13.68 5.61
N HIS A 91 -9.24 -12.47 5.14
CA HIS A 91 -10.27 -12.15 4.17
C HIS A 91 -9.72 -11.17 3.12
N PRO A 92 -8.66 -11.55 2.38
CA PRO A 92 -7.97 -10.65 1.44
C PRO A 92 -8.87 -10.05 0.36
N ASN A 93 -9.99 -10.72 0.06
CA ASN A 93 -10.98 -10.30 -0.94
C ASN A 93 -12.17 -9.55 -0.33
N ALA A 94 -12.19 -9.30 0.99
CA ALA A 94 -13.24 -8.51 1.63
C ALA A 94 -13.31 -7.09 1.03
N PRO A 95 -14.47 -6.49 0.72
CA PRO A 95 -14.64 -5.11 0.25
C PRO A 95 -13.95 -4.08 1.15
N MET A 96 -13.40 -2.99 0.60
CA MET A 96 -12.67 -1.97 1.38
C MET A 96 -13.59 -1.32 2.38
N GLU A 97 -14.87 -1.19 2.04
CA GLU A 97 -15.91 -0.60 2.88
C GLU A 97 -16.09 -1.32 4.22
N VAL A 98 -15.73 -2.61 4.29
CA VAL A 98 -15.78 -3.39 5.52
C VAL A 98 -14.56 -3.15 6.41
N VAL A 99 -13.48 -2.65 5.81
CA VAL A 99 -12.22 -2.38 6.48
C VAL A 99 -12.14 -0.86 6.69
N ASN A 100 -12.24 -0.39 7.93
CA ASN A 100 -12.15 1.05 8.28
C ASN A 100 -10.74 1.64 7.99
N TYR A 101 -10.26 1.51 6.77
CA TYR A 101 -9.04 2.10 6.25
C TYR A 101 -9.39 3.45 5.63
N VAL A 102 -8.65 4.46 6.05
CA VAL A 102 -8.62 5.75 5.37
C VAL A 102 -7.47 5.70 4.38
N ILE A 103 -7.79 5.95 3.10
CA ILE A 103 -6.81 6.01 2.01
C ILE A 103 -6.34 7.46 1.88
N CYS A 104 -5.05 7.65 1.58
CA CYS A 104 -4.55 8.97 1.22
C CYS A 104 -5.33 9.54 0.02
N LYS A 105 -5.67 10.84 0.09
CA LYS A 105 -6.46 11.52 -0.95
C LYS A 105 -5.65 11.82 -2.21
N ASP A 106 -4.33 11.73 -2.13
CA ASP A 106 -3.45 11.97 -3.27
C ASP A 106 -3.69 10.93 -4.38
N ILE A 107 -3.71 11.40 -5.62
CA ILE A 107 -4.12 10.58 -6.77
C ILE A 107 -3.10 9.49 -7.10
N VAL A 108 -1.81 9.68 -6.81
CA VAL A 108 -0.76 8.67 -7.06
C VAL A 108 -0.42 7.87 -5.81
N CYS A 109 -0.83 8.32 -4.62
CA CYS A 109 -0.51 7.64 -3.37
C CYS A 109 -1.43 6.45 -3.06
N ASP A 110 -0.84 5.29 -2.78
CA ASP A 110 -1.52 4.05 -2.35
C ASP A 110 -1.47 3.83 -0.83
N TYR A 111 -1.00 4.82 -0.06
CA TYR A 111 -0.94 4.74 1.40
C TYR A 111 -2.35 4.63 2.00
N ARG A 112 -2.48 3.69 2.94
CA ARG A 112 -3.72 3.45 3.67
C ARG A 112 -3.42 3.11 5.11
N THR A 113 -4.28 3.56 6.01
CA THR A 113 -4.14 3.27 7.44
C THR A 113 -5.50 3.33 8.12
N SER A 114 -5.68 2.58 9.20
CA SER A 114 -6.86 2.70 10.06
C SER A 114 -6.71 3.80 11.11
N ASP A 115 -5.53 4.42 11.21
CA ASP A 115 -5.24 5.49 12.16
C ASP A 115 -5.18 6.85 11.47
N ALA A 116 -6.13 7.73 11.80
CA ALA A 116 -6.20 9.09 11.28
C ALA A 116 -4.93 9.92 11.60
N LYS A 117 -4.27 9.67 12.74
CA LYS A 117 -3.01 10.36 13.09
C LYS A 117 -1.87 9.92 12.18
N ALA A 118 -1.76 8.63 11.90
CA ALA A 118 -0.79 8.09 10.96
C ALA A 118 -1.02 8.65 9.54
N LEU A 119 -2.27 8.84 9.12
CA LEU A 119 -2.59 9.48 7.84
C LEU A 119 -2.17 10.96 7.82
N ALA A 120 -2.50 11.72 8.87
CA ALA A 120 -2.09 13.11 8.96
C ALA A 120 -0.56 13.27 8.94
N HIS A 121 0.15 12.35 9.61
CA HIS A 121 1.61 12.30 9.60
C HIS A 121 2.16 11.99 8.20
N HIS A 122 1.64 10.96 7.53
CA HIS A 122 1.99 10.63 6.15
C HIS A 122 1.80 11.82 5.21
N ASN A 123 0.63 12.47 5.27
CA ASN A 123 0.34 13.62 4.40
C ASN A 123 1.34 14.76 4.56
N LYS A 124 1.88 14.96 5.77
CA LYS A 124 2.87 16.01 6.05
C LYS A 124 4.27 15.68 5.49
N LEU A 125 4.64 14.41 5.43
CA LEU A 125 6.00 13.98 5.07
C LEU A 125 6.14 13.56 3.62
N SER A 126 5.11 12.91 3.05
CA SER A 126 5.23 12.20 1.78
C SER A 126 4.76 13.03 0.58
N HIS A 127 4.03 14.13 0.78
CA HIS A 127 3.46 14.97 -0.28
C HIS A 127 4.08 16.38 -0.37
N SER A 128 5.34 16.54 0.05
CA SER A 128 6.05 17.82 -0.06
C SER A 128 6.58 18.12 -1.46
N VAL A 129 6.67 17.11 -2.34
CA VAL A 129 7.15 17.22 -3.72
C VAL A 129 6.03 16.78 -4.67
N SER A 130 5.80 17.55 -5.73
CA SER A 130 4.90 17.14 -6.83
C SER A 130 5.51 15.92 -7.52
N VAL A 131 4.86 14.78 -7.38
CA VAL A 131 5.24 13.59 -8.14
C VAL A 131 4.53 13.67 -9.48
N ASP A 132 5.23 14.18 -10.48
CA ASP A 132 4.68 14.28 -11.81
C ASP A 132 4.55 12.88 -12.43
N ASN A 133 3.45 12.64 -13.14
CA ASN A 133 3.18 11.40 -13.89
C ASN A 133 4.29 11.06 -14.92
N ALA A 134 5.21 11.99 -15.21
CA ALA A 134 6.36 11.80 -16.08
C ALA A 134 7.32 10.70 -15.61
N ARG A 135 7.28 10.31 -14.34
CA ARG A 135 8.10 9.25 -13.75
C ARG A 135 7.51 7.84 -13.91
N PHE A 136 6.51 7.68 -14.78
CA PHE A 136 5.92 6.39 -15.15
C PHE A 136 6.12 6.15 -16.65
N PRO A 137 6.71 5.03 -17.07
CA PRO A 137 6.85 4.74 -18.49
C PRO A 137 5.46 4.58 -19.11
N SER A 138 5.21 5.26 -20.23
CA SER A 138 3.97 5.05 -20.97
C SER A 138 3.92 3.63 -21.53
N ASN A 139 2.70 3.09 -21.72
CA ASN A 139 2.48 1.72 -22.20
C ASN A 139 3.02 0.61 -21.30
N THR A 140 3.16 0.85 -20.00
CA THR A 140 3.63 -0.19 -19.08
C THR A 140 2.52 -1.20 -18.80
N ARG A 141 2.82 -2.51 -18.90
CA ARG A 141 1.85 -3.55 -18.54
C ARG A 141 1.74 -3.68 -17.03
N CYS A 142 0.55 -4.02 -16.54
CA CYS A 142 0.40 -4.42 -15.14
C CYS A 142 1.29 -5.65 -14.89
N PRO A 143 2.02 -5.72 -13.76
CA PRO A 143 2.82 -6.90 -13.45
C PRO A 143 1.96 -8.12 -13.08
N TYR A 144 0.65 -7.95 -12.87
CA TYR A 144 -0.28 -9.03 -12.56
C TYR A 144 -1.24 -9.37 -13.69
N CYS A 145 -1.30 -8.57 -14.76
CA CYS A 145 -2.21 -8.83 -15.88
C CYS A 145 -1.77 -8.17 -17.19
N THR A 146 -2.48 -8.46 -18.28
CA THR A 146 -2.14 -7.92 -19.60
C THR A 146 -2.62 -6.48 -19.84
N LEU A 147 -3.20 -5.80 -18.84
CA LEU A 147 -3.68 -4.44 -18.99
C LEU A 147 -2.52 -3.46 -19.15
N THR A 148 -2.60 -2.61 -20.16
CA THR A 148 -1.66 -1.50 -20.38
C THR A 148 -2.05 -0.27 -19.56
N LEU A 149 -1.06 0.34 -18.93
CA LEU A 149 -1.17 1.48 -18.04
C LEU A 149 -0.36 2.66 -18.59
N TRP A 150 -0.88 3.86 -18.36
CA TRP A 150 -0.37 5.11 -18.93
C TRP A 150 0.26 6.02 -17.89
N ASN A 151 -0.08 5.86 -16.60
CA ASN A 151 0.45 6.65 -15.50
C ASN A 151 0.26 5.95 -14.15
N LEU A 152 0.92 6.47 -13.10
CA LEU A 152 0.85 5.95 -11.73
C LEU A 152 -0.57 5.98 -11.15
N ALA A 153 -1.35 7.02 -11.43
CA ALA A 153 -2.72 7.11 -10.95
C ALA A 153 -3.59 5.96 -11.49
N GLN A 154 -3.46 5.66 -12.78
CA GLN A 154 -4.14 4.53 -13.41
C GLN A 154 -3.64 3.20 -12.85
N PHE A 155 -2.33 3.05 -12.66
CA PHE A 155 -1.76 1.86 -12.01
C PHE A 155 -2.36 1.66 -10.62
N LYS A 156 -2.37 2.69 -9.78
CA LYS A 156 -2.96 2.64 -8.43
C LYS A 156 -4.41 2.18 -8.47
N ASN A 157 -5.24 2.84 -9.28
CA ASN A 157 -6.66 2.55 -9.34
C ASN A 157 -6.90 1.13 -9.88
N HIS A 158 -6.18 0.74 -10.93
CA HIS A 158 -6.23 -0.61 -11.47
C HIS A 158 -5.88 -1.67 -10.42
N MET A 159 -4.81 -1.45 -9.66
CA MET A 159 -4.40 -2.34 -8.58
C MET A 159 -5.44 -2.41 -7.46
N MET A 160 -6.06 -1.29 -7.11
CA MET A 160 -7.14 -1.25 -6.11
C MET A 160 -8.40 -1.98 -6.56
N ASP A 161 -8.74 -1.91 -7.85
CA ASP A 161 -9.98 -2.44 -8.39
C ASP A 161 -9.87 -3.91 -8.84
N GLN A 162 -8.73 -4.32 -9.39
CA GLN A 162 -8.56 -5.63 -10.03
C GLN A 162 -7.54 -6.54 -9.32
N HIS A 163 -6.56 -5.96 -8.62
CA HIS A 163 -5.49 -6.72 -7.94
C HIS A 163 -5.42 -6.34 -6.47
N ARG A 164 -6.58 -6.36 -5.84
CA ARG A 164 -6.73 -5.81 -4.51
C ARG A 164 -5.99 -6.63 -3.46
N SER A 165 -5.94 -7.95 -3.64
CA SER A 165 -5.27 -8.83 -2.69
C SER A 165 -3.76 -8.56 -2.73
N GLU A 166 -3.23 -8.32 -3.93
CA GLU A 166 -1.84 -8.04 -4.23
C GLU A 166 -1.47 -6.67 -3.68
N ILE A 167 -2.24 -5.62 -3.99
CA ILE A 167 -1.96 -4.31 -3.43
C ILE A 167 -2.19 -4.27 -1.93
N CYS A 168 -3.01 -5.11 -1.29
CA CYS A 168 -3.18 -5.08 0.17
C CYS A 168 -2.10 -5.88 0.90
N ASN A 169 -1.76 -7.05 0.40
CA ASN A 169 -0.99 -8.04 1.14
C ASN A 169 0.40 -8.30 0.58
N ASN A 170 0.63 -7.96 -0.69
CA ASN A 170 1.94 -8.16 -1.26
C ASN A 170 2.93 -7.21 -0.57
N LYS A 171 4.00 -7.82 -0.04
CA LYS A 171 5.17 -7.15 0.52
C LYS A 171 6.39 -7.34 -0.38
N ASN A 172 6.27 -8.14 -1.43
CA ASN A 172 7.35 -8.37 -2.36
C ASN A 172 7.58 -7.08 -3.17
N PRO A 173 8.83 -6.65 -3.30
CA PRO A 173 9.14 -5.45 -4.02
C PRO A 173 8.93 -5.67 -5.53
N ILE A 174 7.94 -4.97 -6.10
CA ILE A 174 7.61 -5.06 -7.52
C ILE A 174 7.98 -3.78 -8.26
N LEU A 175 8.18 -2.68 -7.55
CA LEU A 175 8.55 -1.38 -8.10
C LEU A 175 10.06 -1.23 -7.94
N ILE A 176 10.74 -0.90 -9.03
CA ILE A 176 12.17 -0.64 -9.06
C ILE A 176 12.38 0.80 -9.51
N CYS A 177 13.20 1.55 -8.80
CA CYS A 177 13.65 2.87 -9.25
C CYS A 177 14.58 2.69 -10.45
N VAL A 178 14.42 3.46 -11.53
CA VAL A 178 15.28 3.30 -12.72
C VAL A 178 16.68 3.86 -12.47
N ASP A 179 16.79 4.91 -11.65
CA ASP A 179 18.06 5.58 -11.38
C ASP A 179 18.95 4.84 -10.38
N CYS A 180 18.39 3.96 -9.55
CA CYS A 180 19.14 3.27 -8.51
C CYS A 180 18.53 1.91 -8.16
N SER A 181 19.25 1.07 -7.41
CA SER A 181 18.80 -0.28 -7.04
C SER A 181 17.71 -0.31 -5.96
N PHE A 182 17.05 0.80 -5.65
CA PHE A 182 15.95 0.82 -4.67
C PHE A 182 14.74 0.06 -5.22
N LYS A 183 14.23 -0.88 -4.42
CA LYS A 183 13.02 -1.64 -4.73
C LYS A 183 12.01 -1.55 -3.60
N CYS A 184 10.73 -1.46 -3.94
CA CYS A 184 9.66 -1.41 -2.95
C CYS A 184 8.37 -2.04 -3.48
N ALA A 185 7.42 -2.31 -2.57
CA ALA A 185 6.16 -2.93 -2.95
C ALA A 185 5.09 -1.87 -3.28
N ARG A 186 5.23 -0.66 -2.73
CA ARG A 186 4.17 0.36 -2.70
C ARG A 186 4.58 1.67 -3.35
N ILE A 187 3.61 2.32 -3.98
CA ILE A 187 3.86 3.59 -4.69
C ILE A 187 4.31 4.66 -3.71
N HIS A 188 3.68 4.77 -2.54
CA HIS A 188 4.07 5.78 -1.55
C HIS A 188 5.49 5.59 -1.01
N GLU A 189 6.00 4.36 -0.95
CA GLU A 189 7.40 4.07 -0.59
C GLU A 189 8.35 4.58 -1.68
N MET A 190 7.99 4.40 -2.96
CA MET A 190 8.76 4.95 -4.08
C MET A 190 8.77 6.48 -4.09
N VAL A 191 7.61 7.09 -3.82
CA VAL A 191 7.48 8.56 -3.70
C VAL A 191 8.36 9.08 -2.57
N GLN A 192 8.32 8.42 -1.41
CA GLN A 192 9.18 8.77 -0.28
C GLN A 192 10.66 8.65 -0.66
N HIS A 193 11.05 7.58 -1.34
CA HIS A 193 12.42 7.40 -1.83
C HIS A 193 12.85 8.57 -2.73
N TRP A 194 12.03 9.00 -3.69
CA TRP A 194 12.33 10.15 -4.54
C TRP A 194 12.48 11.46 -3.77
N ASN A 195 11.68 11.65 -2.71
CA ASN A 195 11.77 12.82 -1.84
C ASN A 195 13.08 12.82 -1.03
N GLU A 196 13.48 11.66 -0.49
CA GLU A 196 14.73 11.51 0.27
C GLU A 196 15.97 11.69 -0.61
N HIS A 197 15.88 11.29 -1.87
CA HIS A 197 16.92 11.48 -2.87
C HIS A 197 16.96 12.89 -3.46
N ASN A 198 16.17 13.84 -2.94
CA ASN A 198 16.06 15.22 -3.41
C ASN A 198 15.90 15.33 -4.93
N ASN A 199 15.07 14.46 -5.53
CA ASN A 199 14.90 14.36 -6.98
C ASN A 199 16.21 14.09 -7.77
N SER A 200 17.20 13.41 -7.18
CA SER A 200 18.31 12.87 -7.98
C SER A 200 17.87 11.67 -8.82
N CYS A 201 16.83 10.95 -8.39
CA CYS A 201 16.17 9.90 -9.15
C CYS A 201 15.01 10.49 -9.95
N ASN A 202 15.18 10.66 -11.27
CA ASN A 202 14.22 11.29 -12.16
C ASN A 202 13.76 10.43 -13.34
N LEU A 203 14.40 9.29 -13.59
CA LEU A 203 14.03 8.38 -14.68
C LEU A 203 12.76 7.58 -14.36
N GLY A 204 12.35 7.56 -13.10
CA GLY A 204 11.05 7.04 -12.68
C GLY A 204 11.09 5.59 -12.21
N ILE A 205 10.06 4.81 -12.53
CA ILE A 205 9.94 3.41 -12.13
C ILE A 205 9.98 2.42 -13.29
N THR A 206 10.39 1.19 -12.98
CA THR A 206 10.12 -0.02 -13.76
C THR A 206 9.55 -1.12 -12.85
N PHE A 207 9.01 -2.18 -13.44
CA PHE A 207 8.44 -3.31 -12.71
C PHE A 207 9.37 -4.52 -12.73
N ASP A 208 9.44 -5.22 -11.60
CA ASP A 208 10.13 -6.51 -11.47
C ASP A 208 9.17 -7.65 -11.88
N TYR A 209 9.06 -7.90 -13.20
CA TYR A 209 8.14 -8.92 -13.72
C TYR A 209 8.52 -10.35 -13.30
N GLU A 210 9.81 -10.62 -13.12
CA GLU A 210 10.30 -11.94 -12.65
C GLU A 210 9.86 -12.21 -11.21
N ALA A 211 9.94 -11.18 -10.35
CA ALA A 211 9.44 -11.27 -8.99
C ALA A 211 7.93 -11.49 -8.94
N THR A 212 7.16 -10.96 -9.91
CA THR A 212 5.71 -11.15 -9.95
C THR A 212 5.28 -12.49 -10.55
N ASP A 213 5.96 -12.99 -11.57
CA ASP A 213 5.64 -14.31 -12.16
C ASP A 213 5.78 -15.45 -11.14
N SER A 214 6.76 -15.32 -10.24
CA SER A 214 6.96 -16.25 -9.12
C SER A 214 5.79 -16.25 -8.12
N LEU A 215 5.01 -15.17 -8.05
CA LEU A 215 3.87 -15.02 -7.15
C LEU A 215 2.55 -15.42 -7.80
N ILE A 216 2.45 -15.27 -9.12
CA ILE A 216 1.24 -15.58 -9.88
C ILE A 216 1.15 -17.08 -10.19
N GLY A 217 2.21 -17.87 -9.95
CA GLY A 217 2.16 -19.33 -9.83
C GLY A 217 1.24 -20.02 -10.84
N SER A 218 1.54 -19.94 -12.14
CA SER A 218 0.77 -20.64 -13.20
C SER A 218 -0.75 -20.47 -13.12
N VAL A 219 -1.25 -19.35 -12.58
CA VAL A 219 -2.69 -19.06 -12.59
C VAL A 219 -3.06 -18.72 -14.03
N VAL A 220 -3.79 -19.64 -14.67
CA VAL A 220 -4.52 -19.36 -15.90
C VAL A 220 -5.40 -18.16 -15.59
N TYR A 221 -5.10 -17.03 -16.23
CA TYR A 221 -5.78 -15.77 -16.01
C TYR A 221 -7.24 -15.92 -16.47
N GLU A 222 -8.16 -16.27 -15.57
CA GLU A 222 -9.59 -16.18 -15.87
C GLU A 222 -9.96 -14.68 -15.89
N PRO A 223 -10.33 -14.12 -17.05
CA PRO A 223 -10.68 -12.71 -17.14
C PRO A 223 -11.84 -12.40 -16.20
N THR A 224 -11.79 -11.25 -15.54
CA THR A 224 -12.85 -10.84 -14.61
C THR A 224 -14.20 -10.77 -15.32
N SER A 225 -15.31 -10.94 -14.60
CA SER A 225 -16.67 -10.96 -15.19
C SER A 225 -16.96 -9.74 -16.08
N LEU A 226 -16.42 -8.56 -15.73
CA LEU A 226 -16.55 -7.35 -16.55
C LEU A 226 -15.71 -7.40 -17.83
N GLN A 227 -14.50 -8.00 -17.77
CA GLN A 227 -13.66 -8.22 -18.94
C GLN A 227 -14.29 -9.25 -19.89
N GLN A 228 -14.90 -10.31 -19.35
CA GLN A 228 -15.65 -11.30 -20.13
C GLN A 228 -16.83 -10.67 -20.86
N VAL A 229 -17.63 -9.83 -20.17
CA VAL A 229 -18.75 -9.12 -20.80
C VAL A 229 -18.28 -8.21 -21.93
N LYS A 230 -17.19 -7.46 -21.73
CA LYS A 230 -16.62 -6.59 -22.78
C LYS A 230 -16.13 -7.40 -23.99
N LEU A 231 -15.48 -8.55 -23.75
CA LEU A 231 -15.02 -9.44 -24.82
C LEU A 231 -16.20 -10.01 -25.61
N GLN A 232 -17.25 -10.45 -24.92
CA GLN A 232 -18.46 -10.98 -25.54
C GLN A 232 -19.18 -9.92 -26.41
N GLN A 233 -19.21 -8.66 -25.95
CA GLN A 233 -19.75 -7.54 -26.73
C GLN A 233 -18.91 -7.20 -27.98
N VAL A 234 -17.60 -7.42 -27.95
CA VAL A 234 -16.75 -7.26 -29.15
C VAL A 234 -17.05 -8.37 -30.15
N GLN A 235 -17.11 -9.62 -29.69
CA GLN A 235 -17.43 -10.78 -30.54
C GLN A 235 -18.81 -10.66 -31.18
N GLN A 236 -19.83 -10.21 -30.44
CA GLN A 236 -21.17 -9.97 -30.99
C GLN A 236 -21.16 -8.91 -32.10
N ARG A 237 -20.40 -7.83 -31.94
CA ARG A 237 -20.29 -6.78 -32.98
C ARG A 237 -19.59 -7.29 -34.23
N GLU A 238 -18.58 -8.13 -34.09
CA GLU A 238 -17.91 -8.75 -35.24
C GLU A 238 -18.83 -9.72 -35.99
N GLN A 239 -19.61 -10.53 -35.25
CA GLN A 239 -20.62 -11.41 -35.85
C GLN A 239 -21.70 -10.62 -36.58
N GLN A 240 -22.19 -9.50 -36.02
CA GLN A 240 -23.15 -8.62 -36.69
C GLN A 240 -22.59 -8.04 -38.00
N LYS A 241 -21.36 -7.52 -37.97
CA LYS A 241 -20.70 -7.00 -39.17
C LYS A 241 -20.53 -8.07 -40.25
N ALA A 242 -20.16 -9.30 -39.86
CA ALA A 242 -20.02 -10.42 -40.79
C ALA A 242 -21.36 -10.80 -41.42
N LEU A 243 -22.45 -10.78 -40.64
CA LEU A 243 -23.80 -11.05 -41.14
C LEU A 243 -24.28 -9.96 -42.12
N GLU A 244 -24.07 -8.69 -41.78
CA GLU A 244 -24.40 -7.56 -42.66
C GLU A 244 -23.66 -7.64 -43.99
N LEU A 245 -22.36 -7.94 -43.96
CA LEU A 245 -21.55 -8.10 -45.17
C LEU A 245 -22.06 -9.24 -46.04
N ARG A 246 -22.44 -10.37 -45.43
CA ARG A 246 -23.01 -11.52 -46.14
C ARG A 246 -24.36 -11.19 -46.78
N MET A 247 -25.20 -10.40 -46.09
CA MET A 247 -26.46 -9.94 -46.66
C MET A 247 -26.25 -9.02 -47.87
N GLN A 248 -25.27 -8.11 -47.81
CA GLN A 248 -24.94 -7.24 -48.94
C GLN A 248 -24.46 -8.03 -50.16
N GLN A 249 -23.65 -9.07 -49.95
CA GLN A 249 -23.20 -9.96 -51.04
C GLN A 249 -24.36 -10.70 -51.71
N LEU A 250 -25.35 -11.16 -50.93
CA LEU A 250 -26.53 -11.84 -51.48
C LEU A 250 -27.45 -10.90 -52.27
N GLN A 251 -27.46 -9.61 -51.97
CA GLN A 251 -28.24 -8.62 -52.72
C GLN A 251 -27.63 -8.24 -54.08
N GLN A 252 -26.36 -8.63 -54.33
CA GLN A 252 -25.66 -8.37 -55.58
C GLN A 252 -25.73 -9.53 -56.58
N LEU A 253 -26.37 -10.65 -56.21
CA LEU A 253 -26.63 -11.83 -57.04
C LEU A 253 -28.06 -11.80 -57.57
#